data_AF-A0A914Y5X3-F1
#
_entry.id   AF-A0A914Y5X3-F1
#
_cell.length_a   1.000
_cell.length_b   1.000
_cell.length_c   1.000
_cell.angle_alpha   90.00
_cell.angle_beta   90.00
_cell.angle_gamma   90.00
#
_symmetry.space_group_name_H-M   'P 1'
#
loop_
_entity.id
_entity.type
_entity.pdbx_description
1 polymer ?
#
loop_
_entity_poly.entity_id
_entity_poly.type
_entity_poly.pdbx_seq_one_letter_code
_entity_poly.pdbx_strand_id
1 'polypeptide(L)'
;MKLSERRSVCDVWAVAQKGLLPRLPIGSAEQLKQRVFDLINPVAKRHPNALLNALSIVWMSRAPRKTPEQLLKPDSDILSFVYSEEQLTIANLLLELKVLPFQHAIFAIAECLKDLYKSSGGKTTTVTAAPNDRTTACEIAMLELLHGCVRLVPSKDLHDCWSALNFLFSEAPPSGLSPRGVFLEFKILDDFVRICGSQTIIDDKQTSRHIQDACQRLTDAVNYIVGWQLETTSWLKRTIVVRQDTGTTKSGETTPMMETKSLATSINPEASASIRGSTMSLATRDTRFSSHYDVSGNSASQLVLNANLSSNSDKKSSSNLRASLKDTNNNKRDPAYSTQALFLLAECLSELIDSITKSEDKEKLLPTLQAVWANTLPYLKVKNARNARFFLASSQFLASLSSFAYMRSVWKKSALDLLFDPSFFKMDIQSLKQWLVVIDNLMTNEKACFKELMAKIPTTPNTGITKLKH
;
A
#
# COMPACT_ATOMS: atom_id res chain seq x y z
N MET A 1 -16.22 30.87 -14.87
CA MET A 1 -16.20 29.43 -15.24
C MET A 1 -15.36 29.24 -16.50
N LYS A 2 -14.23 28.51 -16.44
CA LYS A 2 -13.44 28.13 -17.62
C LYS A 2 -13.40 26.60 -17.74
N LEU A 3 -13.50 26.15 -18.98
CA LEU A 3 -13.58 24.78 -19.51
C LEU A 3 -12.98 23.64 -18.65
N SER A 4 -13.79 22.61 -18.40
CA SER A 4 -13.53 21.29 -19.02
C SER A 4 -14.82 20.45 -19.14
N GLU A 5 -15.76 20.89 -19.99
CA GLU A 5 -16.91 20.08 -20.34
C GLU A 5 -16.47 18.85 -21.16
N ARG A 6 -16.65 17.64 -20.60
CA ARG A 6 -16.68 16.41 -21.39
C ARG A 6 -18.15 16.10 -21.71
N ARG A 7 -18.53 16.22 -22.98
CA ARG A 7 -19.87 16.00 -23.52
C ARG A 7 -19.88 14.72 -24.37
N SER A 8 -20.86 13.86 -24.11
CA SER A 8 -21.19 12.58 -24.77
C SER A 8 -22.55 12.10 -24.22
N VAL A 9 -23.48 11.50 -24.98
CA VAL A 9 -23.39 10.78 -26.27
C VAL A 9 -23.76 11.69 -27.45
N CYS A 10 -22.77 12.08 -28.25
CA CYS A 10 -22.81 13.02 -29.38
C CYS A 10 -23.32 14.44 -29.07
N ASP A 11 -24.42 14.57 -28.30
CA ASP A 11 -24.98 15.71 -27.57
C ASP A 11 -26.00 16.63 -28.29
N VAL A 12 -25.74 17.49 -29.28
CA VAL A 12 -24.60 17.74 -30.18
C VAL A 12 -24.35 16.64 -31.23
N TRP A 13 -25.28 15.67 -31.43
CA TRP A 13 -25.41 15.03 -32.75
C TRP A 13 -26.06 16.02 -33.73
N ALA A 14 -25.26 17.05 -34.01
CA ALA A 14 -25.68 18.43 -34.11
C ALA A 14 -26.46 18.92 -32.85
N VAL A 15 -26.75 20.24 -32.81
CA VAL A 15 -28.12 20.70 -32.46
C VAL A 15 -29.05 20.52 -33.70
N ALA A 16 -28.65 19.54 -34.53
CA ALA A 16 -29.37 18.30 -34.82
C ALA A 16 -30.26 18.29 -36.05
N GLN A 17 -30.04 19.11 -37.06
CA GLN A 17 -28.74 19.46 -37.65
C GLN A 17 -28.71 20.94 -38.05
N LYS A 18 -29.78 21.68 -37.68
CA LYS A 18 -30.47 22.62 -38.58
C LYS A 18 -31.15 23.81 -37.86
N GLY A 19 -30.76 24.10 -36.62
CA GLY A 19 -30.84 25.47 -36.07
C GLY A 19 -32.14 25.87 -35.35
N LEU A 20 -32.48 25.20 -34.25
CA LEU A 20 -33.54 25.64 -33.33
C LEU A 20 -33.10 25.57 -31.85
N LEU A 21 -33.88 26.22 -30.98
CA LEU A 21 -33.41 26.81 -29.71
C LEU A 21 -33.10 25.79 -28.58
N PRO A 22 -32.22 26.14 -27.60
CA PRO A 22 -31.44 25.14 -26.88
C PRO A 22 -31.30 25.39 -25.35
N ARG A 23 -30.32 24.71 -24.73
CA ARG A 23 -29.50 25.16 -23.57
C ARG A 23 -29.98 24.96 -22.12
N LEU A 24 -31.18 24.45 -21.83
CA LEU A 24 -31.51 23.80 -20.54
C LEU A 24 -32.45 22.60 -20.80
N PRO A 25 -32.68 21.68 -19.85
CA PRO A 25 -33.24 20.36 -20.17
C PRO A 25 -34.70 20.40 -20.61
N ILE A 26 -35.03 19.51 -21.54
CA ILE A 26 -36.40 19.29 -22.02
C ILE A 26 -37.08 18.27 -21.10
N GLY A 27 -37.99 18.75 -20.25
CA GLY A 27 -38.81 17.93 -19.35
C GLY A 27 -38.50 18.13 -17.86
N SER A 28 -39.33 17.54 -17.00
CA SER A 28 -39.09 17.50 -15.55
C SER A 28 -37.87 16.63 -15.22
N ALA A 29 -37.29 16.80 -14.02
CA ALA A 29 -36.16 15.99 -13.57
C ALA A 29 -36.46 14.48 -13.63
N GLU A 30 -37.69 14.08 -13.33
CA GLU A 30 -38.19 12.70 -13.44
C GLU A 30 -38.22 12.21 -14.89
N GLN A 31 -38.65 13.05 -15.84
CA GLN A 31 -38.68 12.71 -17.26
C GLN A 31 -37.26 12.52 -17.83
N LEU A 32 -36.31 13.38 -17.43
CA LEU A 32 -34.90 13.23 -17.81
C LEU A 32 -34.32 11.93 -17.26
N LYS A 33 -34.57 11.65 -15.97
CA LYS A 33 -34.17 10.41 -15.30
C LYS A 33 -34.73 9.19 -16.03
N GLN A 34 -36.02 9.21 -16.39
CA GLN A 34 -36.64 8.15 -17.19
C GLN A 34 -35.96 7.99 -18.56
N ARG A 35 -35.65 9.08 -19.28
CA ARG A 35 -34.96 9.01 -20.58
C ARG A 35 -33.53 8.47 -20.50
N VAL A 36 -32.81 8.78 -19.43
CA VAL A 36 -31.49 8.19 -19.16
C VAL A 36 -31.63 6.67 -18.93
N PHE A 37 -32.63 6.24 -18.16
CA PHE A 37 -32.91 4.81 -17.99
C PHE A 37 -33.39 4.12 -19.26
N ASP A 38 -34.24 4.73 -20.08
CA ASP A 38 -34.68 4.21 -21.38
C ASP A 38 -33.47 3.89 -22.29
N LEU A 39 -32.42 4.72 -22.23
CA LEU A 39 -31.18 4.54 -22.99
C LEU A 39 -30.24 3.47 -22.39
N ILE A 40 -30.08 3.44 -21.06
CA ILE A 40 -29.12 2.56 -20.38
C ILE A 40 -29.67 1.14 -20.17
N ASN A 41 -30.96 0.99 -19.88
CA ASN A 41 -31.58 -0.31 -19.56
C ASN A 41 -31.37 -1.41 -20.62
N PRO A 42 -31.48 -1.14 -21.94
CA PRO A 42 -31.19 -2.16 -22.96
C PRO A 42 -29.73 -2.65 -22.92
N VAL A 43 -28.78 -1.75 -22.65
CA VAL A 43 -27.35 -2.07 -22.52
C VAL A 43 -27.10 -2.85 -21.22
N ALA A 44 -27.68 -2.40 -20.11
CA ALA A 44 -27.61 -3.10 -18.82
C ALA A 44 -28.12 -4.54 -18.92
N LYS A 45 -29.24 -4.76 -19.64
CA LYS A 45 -29.86 -6.08 -19.81
C LYS A 45 -29.01 -7.05 -20.66
N ARG A 46 -28.38 -6.54 -21.72
CA ARG A 46 -27.75 -7.39 -22.76
C ARG A 46 -26.23 -7.47 -22.64
N HIS A 47 -25.60 -6.43 -22.10
CA HIS A 47 -24.14 -6.25 -22.03
C HIS A 47 -23.70 -5.61 -20.70
N PRO A 48 -24.01 -6.20 -19.53
CA PRO A 48 -23.71 -5.61 -18.22
C PRO A 48 -22.20 -5.33 -18.04
N ASN A 49 -21.32 -6.25 -18.47
CA ASN A 49 -19.87 -6.09 -18.38
C ASN A 49 -19.36 -4.87 -19.18
N ALA A 50 -19.95 -4.59 -20.35
CA ALA A 50 -19.60 -3.43 -21.16
C ALA A 50 -20.08 -2.12 -20.51
N LEU A 51 -21.27 -2.14 -19.89
CA LEU A 51 -21.77 -1.00 -19.11
C LEU A 51 -20.87 -0.72 -17.91
N LEU A 52 -20.49 -1.73 -17.13
CA LEU A 52 -19.64 -1.57 -15.95
C LEU A 52 -18.24 -1.04 -16.30
N ASN A 53 -17.65 -1.51 -17.40
CA ASN A 53 -16.39 -0.96 -17.92
C ASN A 53 -16.55 0.51 -18.34
N ALA A 54 -17.64 0.86 -19.05
CA ALA A 54 -17.93 2.25 -19.40
C ALA A 54 -18.13 3.15 -18.17
N LEU A 55 -18.89 2.70 -17.16
CA LEU A 55 -19.07 3.41 -15.89
C LEU A 55 -17.73 3.61 -15.15
N SER A 56 -16.84 2.61 -15.20
CA SER A 56 -15.49 2.68 -14.60
C SER A 56 -14.59 3.71 -15.31
N ILE A 57 -14.64 3.77 -16.64
CA ILE A 57 -13.95 4.82 -17.42
C ILE A 57 -14.49 6.22 -17.08
N VAL A 58 -15.81 6.34 -16.90
CA VAL A 58 -16.44 7.61 -16.47
C VAL A 58 -16.03 7.95 -15.03
N TRP A 59 -16.01 6.98 -14.11
CA TRP A 59 -15.56 7.15 -12.72
C TRP A 59 -14.14 7.74 -12.64
N MET A 60 -13.19 7.16 -13.38
CA MET A 60 -11.83 7.70 -13.49
C MET A 60 -11.79 9.16 -13.96
N SER A 61 -12.70 9.56 -14.86
CA SER A 61 -12.75 10.93 -15.39
C SER A 61 -13.29 11.96 -14.38
N ARG A 62 -13.94 11.49 -13.30
CA ARG A 62 -14.61 12.27 -12.25
C ARG A 62 -13.86 12.26 -10.91
N ALA A 63 -12.77 11.50 -10.82
CA ALA A 63 -11.86 11.53 -9.69
C ALA A 63 -11.23 12.94 -9.54
N PRO A 64 -11.07 13.45 -8.31
CA PRO A 64 -10.50 14.77 -8.08
C PRO A 64 -9.05 14.82 -8.60
N ARG A 65 -8.75 15.78 -9.48
CA ARG A 65 -7.39 15.99 -9.98
C ARG A 65 -6.52 16.51 -8.83
N LYS A 66 -5.51 15.73 -8.41
CA LYS A 66 -4.51 16.17 -7.43
C LYS A 66 -3.88 17.47 -7.92
N THR A 67 -3.96 18.55 -7.14
CA THR A 67 -3.30 19.81 -7.48
C THR A 67 -1.77 19.68 -7.36
N PRO A 68 -0.98 20.53 -8.05
CA PRO A 68 0.49 20.49 -7.97
C PRO A 68 1.02 20.54 -6.53
N GLU A 69 0.35 21.29 -5.65
CA GLU A 69 0.71 21.40 -4.22
C GLU A 69 0.44 20.12 -3.42
N GLN A 70 -0.54 19.30 -3.82
CA GLN A 70 -0.78 17.97 -3.22
C GLN A 70 0.24 16.93 -3.69
N LEU A 71 0.86 17.12 -4.85
CA LEU A 71 1.97 16.29 -5.35
C LEU A 71 3.32 16.63 -4.70
N LEU A 72 3.43 17.81 -4.07
CA LEU A 72 4.64 18.29 -3.40
C LEU A 72 4.69 17.97 -1.89
N LYS A 73 3.58 17.50 -1.29
CA LYS A 73 3.57 17.06 0.11
C LYS A 73 4.02 15.59 0.22
N PRO A 74 4.83 15.23 1.23
CA PRO A 74 5.22 13.84 1.50
C PRO A 74 4.07 12.95 2.01
N ASP A 75 2.82 13.43 1.98
CA ASP A 75 1.59 12.70 2.29
C ASP A 75 0.96 12.04 1.05
N SER A 76 1.72 11.87 -0.03
CA SER A 76 1.33 11.15 -1.26
C SER A 76 0.78 9.74 -0.99
N ASP A 77 1.19 9.16 0.14
CA ASP A 77 0.98 7.77 0.52
C ASP A 77 -0.24 7.57 1.42
N ILE A 78 -1.04 8.62 1.68
CA ILE A 78 -2.32 8.47 2.38
C ILE A 78 -3.33 7.81 1.43
N LEU A 79 -3.82 6.63 1.82
CA LEU A 79 -4.94 5.98 1.13
C LEU A 79 -6.21 6.83 1.32
N SER A 80 -6.80 7.30 0.21
CA SER A 80 -8.16 7.83 0.22
C SER A 80 -9.14 6.75 -0.22
N PHE A 81 -10.17 6.54 0.59
CA PHE A 81 -11.38 5.79 0.20
C PHE A 81 -12.62 6.71 0.16
N VAL A 82 -12.36 8.02 0.03
CA VAL A 82 -13.36 9.09 -0.10
C VAL A 82 -13.46 9.48 -1.58
N TYR A 83 -14.68 9.53 -2.09
CA TYR A 83 -15.01 9.81 -3.48
C TYR A 83 -15.70 11.16 -3.63
N SER A 84 -15.59 11.78 -4.81
CA SER A 84 -16.29 13.03 -5.11
C SER A 84 -17.80 12.81 -5.24
N GLU A 85 -18.59 13.86 -5.08
CA GLU A 85 -20.03 13.84 -5.33
C GLU A 85 -20.35 13.41 -6.78
N GLU A 86 -19.52 13.84 -7.75
CA GLU A 86 -19.60 13.40 -9.14
C GLU A 86 -19.36 11.89 -9.31
N GLN A 87 -18.46 11.29 -8.54
CA GLN A 87 -18.26 9.84 -8.51
C GLN A 87 -19.44 9.12 -7.84
N LEU A 88 -19.89 9.57 -6.67
CA LEU A 88 -21.03 8.99 -5.96
C LEU A 88 -22.35 9.07 -6.76
N THR A 89 -22.48 10.06 -7.65
CA THR A 89 -23.61 10.13 -8.61
C THR A 89 -23.61 8.93 -9.57
N ILE A 90 -22.44 8.42 -9.99
CA ILE A 90 -22.31 7.22 -10.83
C ILE A 90 -22.70 5.96 -10.05
N ALA A 91 -22.30 5.88 -8.77
CA ALA A 91 -22.70 4.78 -7.89
C ALA A 91 -24.22 4.76 -7.68
N ASN A 92 -24.84 5.91 -7.38
CA ASN A 92 -26.30 6.03 -7.31
C ASN A 92 -26.99 5.63 -8.61
N LEU A 93 -26.48 6.07 -9.78
CA LEU A 93 -27.01 5.65 -11.08
C LEU A 93 -26.98 4.13 -11.26
N LEU A 94 -25.90 3.45 -10.84
CA LEU A 94 -25.80 1.99 -10.90
C LEU A 94 -26.81 1.32 -9.95
N LEU A 95 -26.97 1.83 -8.73
CA LEU A 95 -27.91 1.27 -7.74
C LEU A 95 -29.39 1.44 -8.15
N GLU A 96 -29.74 2.49 -8.88
CA GLU A 96 -31.11 2.71 -9.35
C GLU A 96 -31.50 1.88 -10.60
N LEU A 97 -30.55 1.19 -11.25
CA LEU A 97 -30.82 0.34 -12.42
C LEU A 97 -31.57 -0.94 -12.03
N LYS A 98 -32.90 -0.88 -11.98
CA LYS A 98 -33.79 -2.05 -11.74
C LYS A 98 -33.53 -3.25 -12.65
N VAL A 99 -32.94 -3.03 -13.83
CA VAL A 99 -32.62 -4.06 -14.82
C VAL A 99 -31.30 -4.79 -14.52
N LEU A 100 -30.42 -4.20 -13.70
CA LEU A 100 -29.18 -4.79 -13.21
C LEU A 100 -29.11 -4.59 -11.68
N PRO A 101 -29.80 -5.45 -10.89
CA PRO A 101 -29.78 -5.35 -9.43
C PRO A 101 -28.35 -5.38 -8.87
N PHE A 102 -28.09 -4.68 -7.78
CA PHE A 102 -26.73 -4.50 -7.24
C PHE A 102 -25.96 -5.83 -7.03
N GLN A 103 -26.64 -6.86 -6.51
CA GLN A 103 -26.06 -8.22 -6.37
C GLN A 103 -25.54 -8.79 -7.71
N HIS A 104 -26.27 -8.58 -8.81
CA HIS A 104 -25.85 -9.00 -10.16
C HIS A 104 -24.72 -8.13 -10.72
N ALA A 105 -24.69 -6.84 -10.37
CA ALA A 105 -23.56 -5.97 -10.69
C ALA A 105 -22.27 -6.44 -10.01
N ILE A 106 -22.32 -6.89 -8.75
CA ILE A 106 -21.16 -7.46 -8.03
C ILE A 106 -20.63 -8.72 -8.74
N PHE A 107 -21.51 -9.68 -9.08
CA PHE A 107 -21.12 -10.88 -9.84
C PHE A 107 -20.46 -10.52 -11.19
N ALA A 108 -21.03 -9.54 -11.91
CA ALA A 108 -20.48 -9.08 -13.18
C ALA A 108 -19.11 -8.37 -13.02
N ILE A 109 -18.90 -7.60 -11.95
CA ILE A 109 -17.58 -7.03 -11.61
C ILE A 109 -16.57 -8.14 -11.31
N ALA A 110 -16.94 -9.14 -10.50
CA ALA A 110 -16.06 -10.26 -10.16
C ALA A 110 -15.59 -11.04 -11.40
N GLU A 111 -16.50 -11.39 -12.31
CA GLU A 111 -16.14 -12.05 -13.57
C GLU A 111 -15.30 -11.12 -14.49
N CYS A 112 -15.56 -9.81 -14.51
CA CYS A 112 -14.71 -8.86 -15.25
C CYS A 112 -13.27 -8.83 -14.72
N LEU A 113 -13.07 -8.78 -13.40
CA LEU A 113 -11.75 -8.76 -12.76
C LEU A 113 -10.99 -10.07 -13.01
N LYS A 114 -11.70 -11.21 -12.89
CA LYS A 114 -11.21 -12.56 -13.21
C LYS A 114 -10.78 -12.70 -14.67
N ASP A 115 -11.55 -12.14 -15.61
CA ASP A 115 -11.19 -12.16 -17.04
C ASP A 115 -10.04 -11.20 -17.38
N LEU A 116 -9.94 -10.04 -16.72
CA LEU A 116 -8.76 -9.16 -16.82
C LEU A 116 -7.49 -9.89 -16.35
N TYR A 117 -7.55 -10.61 -15.22
CA TYR A 117 -6.44 -11.40 -14.71
C TYR A 117 -6.02 -12.54 -15.67
N LYS A 118 -6.99 -13.30 -16.22
CA LYS A 118 -6.72 -14.32 -17.25
C LYS A 118 -6.08 -13.68 -18.50
N SER A 119 -6.57 -12.53 -18.94
CA SER A 119 -6.06 -11.81 -20.12
C SER A 119 -4.63 -11.29 -19.92
N SER A 120 -4.25 -10.96 -18.68
CA SER A 120 -2.85 -10.71 -18.29
C SER A 120 -1.95 -11.97 -18.28
N GLY A 121 -2.47 -13.12 -18.73
CA GLY A 121 -1.72 -14.35 -18.93
C GLY A 121 -1.40 -15.14 -17.66
N GLY A 122 -2.18 -14.96 -16.59
CA GLY A 122 -2.04 -15.70 -15.32
C GLY A 122 -0.73 -15.46 -14.57
N LYS A 123 0.11 -14.55 -15.07
CA LYS A 123 1.18 -13.95 -14.29
C LYS A 123 0.51 -12.97 -13.33
N THR A 124 0.84 -13.06 -12.04
CA THR A 124 0.60 -12.00 -11.05
C THR A 124 0.79 -10.66 -11.74
N THR A 125 -0.26 -9.82 -11.77
CA THR A 125 -0.35 -8.60 -12.59
C THR A 125 0.94 -7.83 -12.44
N THR A 126 1.85 -7.99 -13.41
CA THR A 126 3.24 -7.66 -13.14
C THR A 126 3.29 -6.16 -12.94
N VAL A 127 3.95 -5.73 -11.86
CA VAL A 127 4.04 -4.34 -11.42
C VAL A 127 4.94 -3.56 -12.41
N THR A 128 4.35 -3.40 -13.57
CA THR A 128 4.78 -2.83 -14.85
C THR A 128 3.56 -2.21 -15.54
N ALA A 129 2.52 -1.89 -14.76
CA ALA A 129 1.63 -0.79 -15.11
C ALA A 129 2.49 0.49 -15.12
N ALA A 130 3.08 0.77 -16.29
CA ALA A 130 3.33 2.16 -16.66
C ALA A 130 2.01 2.93 -16.47
N PRO A 131 2.02 4.26 -16.20
CA PRO A 131 0.81 5.04 -15.90
C PRO A 131 -0.27 5.10 -17.01
N ASN A 132 -0.11 4.31 -18.08
CA ASN A 132 -1.03 4.12 -19.19
C ASN A 132 -1.64 2.71 -19.29
N ASP A 133 -1.40 1.79 -18.34
CA ASP A 133 -2.09 0.48 -18.38
C ASP A 133 -3.58 0.63 -18.03
N ARG A 134 -4.39 0.68 -19.08
CA ARG A 134 -5.84 0.84 -19.00
C ARG A 134 -6.52 -0.34 -18.28
N THR A 135 -5.88 -1.50 -18.20
CA THR A 135 -6.45 -2.69 -17.53
C THR A 135 -6.43 -2.51 -16.01
N THR A 136 -5.26 -2.26 -15.43
CA THR A 136 -5.10 -1.94 -14.00
C THR A 136 -5.89 -0.71 -13.59
N ALA A 137 -5.94 0.32 -14.43
CA ALA A 137 -6.72 1.51 -14.12
C ALA A 137 -8.24 1.26 -14.11
N CYS A 138 -8.74 0.35 -14.97
CA CYS A 138 -10.13 -0.09 -14.98
C CYS A 138 -10.46 -1.02 -13.80
N GLU A 139 -9.56 -1.97 -13.47
CA GLU A 139 -9.63 -2.82 -12.26
C GLU A 139 -9.86 -1.97 -10.99
N ILE A 140 -9.00 -0.98 -10.77
CA ILE A 140 -9.12 -0.05 -9.63
C ILE A 140 -10.44 0.71 -9.68
N ALA A 141 -10.84 1.23 -10.83
CA ALA A 141 -12.08 2.00 -10.96
C ALA A 141 -13.36 1.17 -10.77
N MET A 142 -13.36 -0.10 -11.18
CA MET A 142 -14.44 -1.05 -10.90
C MET A 142 -14.60 -1.29 -9.40
N LEU A 143 -13.49 -1.54 -8.70
CA LEU A 143 -13.48 -1.76 -7.25
C LEU A 143 -13.81 -0.47 -6.47
N GLU A 144 -13.37 0.70 -6.93
CA GLU A 144 -13.77 1.98 -6.33
C GLU A 144 -15.25 2.29 -6.50
N LEU A 145 -15.80 2.06 -7.71
CA LEU A 145 -17.24 2.18 -7.99
C LEU A 145 -18.05 1.23 -7.11
N LEU A 146 -17.62 -0.03 -6.97
CA LEU A 146 -18.24 -1.00 -6.08
C LEU A 146 -18.21 -0.54 -4.61
N HIS A 147 -17.05 -0.11 -4.11
CA HIS A 147 -16.93 0.44 -2.76
C HIS A 147 -17.84 1.66 -2.56
N GLY A 148 -17.95 2.53 -3.57
CA GLY A 148 -18.89 3.66 -3.57
C GLY A 148 -20.34 3.21 -3.48
N CYS A 149 -20.72 2.12 -4.15
CA CYS A 149 -22.05 1.53 -4.04
C CYS A 149 -22.30 0.91 -2.65
N VAL A 150 -21.36 0.13 -2.12
CA VAL A 150 -21.47 -0.48 -0.77
C VAL A 150 -21.75 0.56 0.31
N ARG A 151 -21.12 1.73 0.23
CA ARG A 151 -21.33 2.85 1.16
C ARG A 151 -22.66 3.60 1.01
N LEU A 152 -23.43 3.33 -0.05
CA LEU A 152 -24.72 3.97 -0.35
C LEU A 152 -25.92 3.03 -0.18
N VAL A 153 -25.70 1.70 -0.17
CA VAL A 153 -26.76 0.70 -0.02
C VAL A 153 -27.22 0.62 1.44
N PRO A 154 -28.53 0.57 1.73
CA PRO A 154 -29.04 0.36 3.09
C PRO A 154 -28.55 -0.96 3.70
N SER A 155 -28.26 -0.95 5.01
CA SER A 155 -27.69 -2.07 5.77
C SER A 155 -28.36 -3.44 5.49
N LYS A 156 -29.69 -3.48 5.42
CA LYS A 156 -30.44 -4.72 5.12
C LYS A 156 -30.17 -5.24 3.69
N ASP A 157 -30.30 -4.37 2.70
CA ASP A 157 -30.13 -4.75 1.28
C ASP A 157 -28.66 -5.09 0.97
N LEU A 158 -27.72 -4.50 1.71
CA LEU A 158 -26.30 -4.81 1.66
C LEU A 158 -26.02 -6.21 2.21
N HIS A 159 -26.63 -6.58 3.34
CA HIS A 159 -26.49 -7.92 3.94
C HIS A 159 -26.91 -9.03 2.97
N ASP A 160 -28.04 -8.85 2.27
CA ASP A 160 -28.52 -9.81 1.25
C ASP A 160 -27.55 -9.98 0.07
N CYS A 161 -26.69 -8.98 -0.18
CA CYS A 161 -25.63 -9.03 -1.19
C CYS A 161 -24.36 -9.79 -0.76
N TRP A 162 -24.26 -10.29 0.48
CA TRP A 162 -23.07 -11.00 0.98
C TRP A 162 -22.62 -12.15 0.06
N SER A 163 -23.56 -12.93 -0.47
CA SER A 163 -23.27 -14.05 -1.38
C SER A 163 -22.45 -13.63 -2.61
N ALA A 164 -22.69 -12.43 -3.14
CA ALA A 164 -21.96 -11.89 -4.29
C ALA A 164 -20.61 -11.27 -3.89
N LEU A 165 -20.52 -10.64 -2.72
CA LEU A 165 -19.25 -10.14 -2.17
C LEU A 165 -18.28 -11.30 -1.85
N ASN A 166 -18.78 -12.37 -1.25
CA ASN A 166 -18.00 -13.58 -0.98
C ASN A 166 -17.52 -14.28 -2.27
N PHE A 167 -18.31 -14.21 -3.35
CA PHE A 167 -17.90 -14.66 -4.67
C PHE A 167 -16.77 -13.80 -5.23
N LEU A 168 -16.90 -12.47 -5.17
CA LEU A 168 -15.85 -11.52 -5.56
C LEU A 168 -14.51 -11.85 -4.88
N PHE A 169 -14.47 -11.90 -3.54
CA PHE A 169 -13.26 -12.19 -2.77
C PHE A 169 -12.65 -13.59 -2.98
N SER A 170 -13.35 -14.47 -3.74
CA SER A 170 -12.91 -15.83 -4.05
C SER A 170 -12.49 -15.99 -5.51
N GLU A 171 -13.20 -15.35 -6.44
CA GLU A 171 -12.98 -15.47 -7.89
C GLU A 171 -12.06 -14.38 -8.46
N ALA A 172 -11.89 -13.26 -7.75
CA ALA A 172 -10.83 -12.28 -7.98
C ALA A 172 -9.74 -12.46 -6.90
N PRO A 173 -8.88 -13.49 -6.98
CA PRO A 173 -7.89 -13.74 -5.93
C PRO A 173 -6.92 -12.56 -5.81
N PRO A 174 -6.56 -12.11 -4.58
CA PRO A 174 -5.69 -10.94 -4.38
C PRO A 174 -4.33 -10.98 -5.08
N SER A 175 -3.83 -12.18 -5.44
CA SER A 175 -2.62 -12.36 -6.26
C SER A 175 -2.75 -11.86 -7.71
N GLY A 176 -3.97 -11.68 -8.20
CA GLY A 176 -4.31 -11.18 -9.54
C GLY A 176 -4.71 -9.71 -9.59
N LEU A 177 -4.72 -9.02 -8.45
CA LEU A 177 -5.06 -7.60 -8.36
C LEU A 177 -3.81 -6.74 -8.19
N SER A 178 -3.93 -5.46 -8.54
CA SER A 178 -2.98 -4.44 -8.13
C SER A 178 -2.98 -4.25 -6.61
N PRO A 179 -1.92 -3.68 -6.00
CA PRO A 179 -1.90 -3.39 -4.56
C PRO A 179 -3.10 -2.56 -4.11
N ARG A 180 -3.51 -1.59 -4.92
CA ARG A 180 -4.69 -0.76 -4.69
C ARG A 180 -5.99 -1.57 -4.81
N GLY A 181 -6.08 -2.53 -5.72
CA GLY A 181 -7.20 -3.48 -5.81
C GLY A 181 -7.34 -4.31 -4.53
N VAL A 182 -6.25 -4.89 -4.04
CA VAL A 182 -6.22 -5.64 -2.75
C VAL A 182 -6.67 -4.75 -1.58
N PHE A 183 -6.22 -3.50 -1.53
CA PHE A 183 -6.65 -2.54 -0.51
C PHE A 183 -8.14 -2.20 -0.60
N LEU A 184 -8.69 -2.14 -1.81
CA LEU A 184 -10.11 -1.89 -2.03
C LEU A 184 -10.98 -3.09 -1.62
N GLU A 185 -10.58 -4.33 -1.93
CA GLU A 185 -11.30 -5.52 -1.45
C GLU A 185 -11.34 -5.60 0.06
N PHE A 186 -10.19 -5.42 0.72
CA PHE A 186 -10.11 -5.39 2.18
C PHE A 186 -10.99 -4.28 2.78
N LYS A 187 -11.00 -3.09 2.16
CA LYS A 187 -11.85 -1.97 2.61
C LYS A 187 -13.34 -2.17 2.32
N ILE A 188 -13.70 -2.88 1.25
CA ILE A 188 -15.09 -3.29 0.97
C ILE A 188 -15.58 -4.26 2.04
N LEU A 189 -14.75 -5.21 2.49
CA LEU A 189 -15.12 -6.11 3.59
C LEU A 189 -15.27 -5.36 4.93
N ASP A 190 -14.35 -4.44 5.24
CA ASP A 190 -14.40 -3.59 6.43
C ASP A 190 -15.67 -2.71 6.48
N ASP A 191 -15.97 -1.98 5.39
CA ASP A 191 -17.18 -1.16 5.30
C ASP A 191 -18.45 -2.03 5.27
N PHE A 192 -18.45 -3.21 4.65
CA PHE A 192 -19.57 -4.16 4.71
C PHE A 192 -19.89 -4.56 6.17
N VAL A 193 -18.89 -4.99 6.94
CA VAL A 193 -19.09 -5.37 8.34
C VAL A 193 -19.53 -4.17 9.19
N ARG A 194 -18.93 -2.99 8.98
CA ARG A 194 -19.30 -1.76 9.71
C ARG A 194 -20.74 -1.31 9.42
N ILE A 195 -21.23 -1.45 8.19
CA ILE A 195 -22.58 -1.04 7.77
C ILE A 195 -23.65 -2.09 8.16
N CYS A 196 -23.35 -3.38 8.05
CA CYS A 196 -24.24 -4.47 8.48
C CYS A 196 -24.37 -4.57 10.01
N GLY A 197 -23.33 -4.16 10.74
CA GLY A 197 -23.26 -4.17 12.19
C GLY A 197 -22.86 -5.54 12.75
N SER A 198 -22.00 -5.53 13.77
CA SER A 198 -21.41 -6.75 14.35
C SER A 198 -22.46 -7.76 14.81
N GLN A 199 -23.54 -7.32 15.46
CA GLN A 199 -24.61 -8.22 15.94
C GLN A 199 -25.22 -9.05 14.79
N THR A 200 -25.61 -8.41 13.69
CA THR A 200 -26.17 -9.06 12.49
C THR A 200 -25.22 -10.11 11.94
N ILE A 201 -23.94 -9.76 11.81
CA ILE A 201 -22.88 -10.63 11.29
C ILE A 201 -22.62 -11.83 12.22
N ILE A 202 -22.70 -11.63 13.53
CA ILE A 202 -22.35 -12.60 14.55
C ILE A 202 -23.47 -13.62 14.82
N ASP A 203 -24.73 -13.26 14.55
CA ASP A 203 -25.89 -14.15 14.75
C ASP A 203 -26.01 -15.22 13.67
N ASP A 204 -25.73 -14.90 12.40
CA ASP A 204 -25.58 -15.90 11.34
C ASP A 204 -24.21 -16.61 11.44
N LYS A 205 -24.22 -17.78 12.08
CA LYS A 205 -23.03 -18.62 12.27
C LYS A 205 -22.37 -19.09 10.96
N GLN A 206 -23.09 -19.16 9.84
CA GLN A 206 -22.52 -19.58 8.56
C GLN A 206 -21.88 -18.39 7.85
N THR A 207 -22.61 -17.28 7.73
CA THR A 207 -22.09 -16.04 7.16
C THR A 207 -20.90 -15.49 7.95
N SER A 208 -20.95 -15.51 9.29
CA SER A 208 -19.83 -15.15 10.18
C SER A 208 -18.54 -15.91 9.85
N ARG A 209 -18.61 -17.22 9.59
CA ARG A 209 -17.43 -18.04 9.24
C ARG A 209 -16.86 -17.65 7.87
N HIS A 210 -17.72 -17.49 6.87
CA HIS A 210 -17.29 -17.09 5.53
C HIS A 210 -16.65 -15.69 5.56
N ILE A 211 -17.16 -14.78 6.40
CA ILE A 211 -16.58 -13.45 6.63
C ILE A 211 -15.22 -13.55 7.32
N GLN A 212 -15.05 -14.44 8.32
CA GLN A 212 -13.77 -14.69 8.97
C GLN A 212 -12.73 -15.26 7.97
N ASP A 213 -13.13 -16.21 7.11
CA ASP A 213 -12.26 -16.78 6.07
C ASP A 213 -11.86 -15.72 5.02
N ALA A 214 -12.79 -14.84 4.63
CA ALA A 214 -12.50 -13.70 3.74
C ALA A 214 -11.56 -12.68 4.42
N CYS A 215 -11.82 -12.34 5.69
CA CYS A 215 -10.99 -11.45 6.48
C CYS A 215 -9.56 -11.99 6.60
N GLN A 216 -9.39 -13.28 6.88
CA GLN A 216 -8.09 -13.95 6.92
C GLN A 216 -7.36 -13.80 5.58
N ARG A 217 -8.00 -14.19 4.49
CA ARG A 217 -7.44 -14.19 3.13
C ARG A 217 -6.99 -12.80 2.68
N LEU A 218 -7.83 -11.79 2.90
CA LEU A 218 -7.54 -10.40 2.54
C LEU A 218 -6.47 -9.81 3.46
N THR A 219 -6.47 -10.15 4.77
CA THR A 219 -5.40 -9.74 5.70
C THR A 219 -4.06 -10.31 5.27
N ASP A 220 -3.99 -11.60 4.90
CA ASP A 220 -2.75 -12.23 4.43
C ASP A 220 -2.24 -11.58 3.14
N ALA A 221 -3.12 -11.18 2.23
CA ALA A 221 -2.76 -10.47 1.01
C ALA A 221 -2.21 -9.06 1.28
N VAL A 222 -2.84 -8.28 2.17
CA VAL A 222 -2.32 -6.97 2.59
C VAL A 222 -1.00 -7.13 3.35
N ASN A 223 -0.89 -8.12 4.24
CA ASN A 223 0.33 -8.43 4.99
C ASN A 223 1.49 -8.90 4.10
N TYR A 224 1.20 -9.58 2.98
CA TYR A 224 2.20 -9.90 1.96
C TYR A 224 2.82 -8.62 1.37
N ILE A 225 2.01 -7.59 1.10
CA ILE A 225 2.47 -6.27 0.62
C ILE A 225 3.28 -5.53 1.70
N VAL A 226 2.90 -5.63 2.98
CA VAL A 226 3.71 -5.15 4.11
C VAL A 226 5.09 -5.79 4.11
N GLY A 227 5.18 -7.10 3.86
CA GLY A 227 6.43 -7.85 3.83
C GLY A 227 7.40 -7.49 2.69
N TRP A 228 7.00 -6.67 1.72
CA TRP A 228 7.85 -6.37 0.55
C TRP A 228 9.13 -5.59 0.88
N GLN A 229 9.14 -4.75 1.92
CA GLN A 229 10.35 -4.05 2.38
C GLN A 229 11.12 -4.81 3.46
N LEU A 230 10.86 -6.11 3.61
CA LEU A 230 11.54 -6.98 4.55
C LEU A 230 12.49 -7.96 3.85
N GLU A 231 13.62 -8.22 4.50
CA GLU A 231 14.59 -9.24 4.11
C GLU A 231 14.65 -10.37 5.13
N THR A 232 14.64 -11.59 4.59
CA THR A 232 14.85 -12.83 5.33
C THR A 232 16.34 -13.09 5.46
N THR A 233 16.91 -12.97 6.67
CA THR A 233 18.30 -13.37 6.89
C THR A 233 18.41 -14.90 6.90
N SER A 234 19.18 -15.48 5.98
CA SER A 234 19.52 -16.90 5.93
C SER A 234 20.52 -17.28 7.05
N TRP A 235 20.71 -18.54 7.48
CA TRP A 235 19.87 -19.75 7.36
C TRP A 235 19.66 -20.42 8.73
N LEU A 236 20.01 -19.74 9.84
CA LEU A 236 19.98 -20.30 11.22
C LEU A 236 19.06 -19.56 12.22
N LYS A 237 18.51 -18.39 11.87
CA LYS A 237 17.50 -17.68 12.68
C LYS A 237 16.47 -17.02 11.78
N ARG A 238 15.17 -17.22 12.07
CA ARG A 238 14.06 -16.47 11.44
C ARG A 238 14.00 -15.02 11.94
N THR A 239 15.07 -14.26 11.71
CA THR A 239 15.09 -12.82 11.99
C THR A 239 14.72 -12.09 10.72
N ILE A 240 13.73 -11.22 10.80
CA ILE A 240 13.30 -10.38 9.68
C ILE A 240 13.86 -8.98 9.91
N VAL A 241 14.45 -8.39 8.88
CA VAL A 241 15.11 -7.07 8.93
C VAL A 241 14.54 -6.17 7.83
N VAL A 242 14.41 -4.88 8.09
CA VAL A 242 13.99 -3.89 7.09
C VAL A 242 15.07 -3.73 6.03
N ARG A 243 14.70 -3.72 4.76
CA ARG A 243 15.60 -3.46 3.62
C ARG A 243 16.40 -2.18 3.83
N GLN A 244 17.72 -2.31 3.84
CA GLN A 244 18.64 -1.17 3.79
C GLN A 244 19.21 -1.10 2.38
N ASP A 245 18.67 -0.21 1.54
CA ASP A 245 19.26 0.06 0.23
C ASP A 245 20.71 0.54 0.40
N THR A 246 21.65 -0.37 0.14
CA THR A 246 23.06 -0.08 0.01
C THR A 246 23.26 0.71 -1.27
N GLY A 247 23.40 2.03 -1.13
CA GLY A 247 23.86 2.89 -2.21
C GLY A 247 25.16 2.34 -2.79
N THR A 248 25.29 2.38 -4.12
CA THR A 248 26.40 1.77 -4.84
C THR A 248 27.75 2.37 -4.48
N THR A 249 28.50 1.70 -3.59
CA THR A 249 29.96 1.85 -3.44
C THR A 249 30.63 0.51 -3.69
N LYS A 250 31.30 0.38 -4.83
CA LYS A 250 32.15 -0.78 -5.13
C LYS A 250 33.44 -0.68 -4.31
N SER A 251 33.70 -1.68 -3.47
CA SER A 251 35.04 -2.14 -3.12
C SER A 251 34.92 -3.57 -2.65
N GLY A 252 35.10 -4.52 -3.56
CA GLY A 252 35.20 -5.92 -3.18
C GLY A 252 36.65 -6.21 -2.82
N GLU A 253 36.87 -6.80 -1.65
CA GLU A 253 37.94 -7.78 -1.51
C GLU A 253 37.53 -8.87 -0.52
N THR A 254 37.79 -10.08 -0.97
CA THR A 254 37.32 -11.39 -0.54
C THR A 254 37.87 -11.83 0.82
N THR A 255 36.97 -12.28 1.72
CA THR A 255 36.99 -13.52 2.58
C THR A 255 38.30 -14.12 3.14
N PRO A 256 38.26 -14.94 4.24
CA PRO A 256 37.12 -15.36 5.05
C PRO A 256 37.31 -15.15 6.58
N MET A 257 36.24 -15.41 7.34
CA MET A 257 36.26 -15.48 8.81
C MET A 257 36.51 -16.93 9.26
N MET A 258 37.37 -17.15 10.25
CA MET A 258 37.54 -18.46 10.89
C MET A 258 37.22 -18.32 12.39
N GLU A 259 36.36 -19.20 12.91
CA GLU A 259 36.01 -19.25 14.32
C GLU A 259 37.20 -19.69 15.18
N THR A 260 37.26 -19.29 16.45
CA THR A 260 37.81 -20.15 17.50
C THR A 260 37.20 -19.84 18.86
N LYS A 261 37.06 -20.89 19.68
CA LYS A 261 36.53 -20.84 21.03
C LYS A 261 37.54 -20.26 22.03
N SER A 262 37.01 -19.77 23.13
CA SER A 262 37.75 -19.34 24.32
C SER A 262 38.52 -20.48 25.02
N LEU A 263 39.75 -20.18 25.47
CA LEU A 263 40.37 -20.71 26.70
C LEU A 263 41.54 -19.79 27.13
N ALA A 264 42.05 -19.97 28.35
CA ALA A 264 42.69 -18.91 29.14
C ALA A 264 44.24 -18.99 29.25
N THR A 265 44.81 -17.97 29.94
CA THR A 265 46.02 -18.02 30.81
C THR A 265 47.28 -17.24 30.34
N SER A 266 47.45 -16.04 30.91
CA SER A 266 48.62 -15.50 31.64
C SER A 266 50.10 -15.62 31.17
N ILE A 267 50.77 -14.45 31.14
CA ILE A 267 52.12 -14.12 31.69
C ILE A 267 53.42 -14.40 30.86
N ASN A 268 53.93 -13.30 30.25
CA ASN A 268 55.32 -12.76 30.34
C ASN A 268 56.49 -13.43 29.54
N PRO A 269 57.74 -12.87 29.49
CA PRO A 269 58.16 -11.86 28.47
C PRO A 269 59.53 -12.15 27.77
N GLU A 270 60.14 -11.09 27.17
CA GLU A 270 61.52 -10.97 26.61
C GLU A 270 61.81 -11.64 25.22
N ALA A 271 62.73 -11.16 24.37
CA ALA A 271 63.35 -9.83 24.17
C ALA A 271 64.12 -9.74 22.82
N SER A 272 64.49 -8.51 22.43
CA SER A 272 65.70 -8.12 21.65
C SER A 272 65.75 -8.14 20.10
N ALA A 273 66.22 -6.97 19.60
CA ALA A 273 67.00 -6.72 18.37
C ALA A 273 66.33 -6.81 16.98
N SER A 274 66.76 -6.07 15.94
CA SER A 274 67.48 -4.77 15.79
C SER A 274 67.53 -4.41 14.28
N ILE A 275 68.14 -3.25 13.94
CA ILE A 275 68.57 -2.81 12.57
C ILE A 275 67.39 -2.34 11.67
N ARG A 276 67.19 -1.07 11.25
CA ARG A 276 68.00 0.16 10.97
C ARG A 276 68.27 0.37 9.47
N GLY A 277 67.88 1.54 8.96
CA GLY A 277 68.13 2.02 7.59
C GLY A 277 66.92 1.86 6.65
N SER A 278 66.59 2.81 5.76
CA SER A 278 67.22 4.09 5.42
C SER A 278 66.22 5.11 4.86
N THR A 279 66.66 6.36 4.73
CA THR A 279 65.86 7.58 4.49
C THR A 279 65.98 8.13 3.06
N MET A 280 65.05 9.03 2.69
CA MET A 280 65.11 9.98 1.55
C MET A 280 64.93 9.35 0.14
N SER A 281 64.40 10.04 -0.89
CA SER A 281 64.51 11.48 -1.19
C SER A 281 63.30 12.10 -1.90
N LEU A 282 63.30 13.44 -1.95
CA LEU A 282 62.31 14.31 -2.60
C LEU A 282 62.39 14.29 -4.15
N ALA A 283 61.27 14.63 -4.80
CA ALA A 283 61.27 15.44 -6.03
C ALA A 283 59.95 16.24 -6.17
N THR A 284 60.07 17.56 -6.26
CA THR A 284 59.02 18.51 -6.65
C THR A 284 58.83 18.54 -8.18
N ARG A 285 57.69 19.06 -8.70
CA ARG A 285 57.65 20.34 -9.49
C ARG A 285 56.32 20.64 -10.25
N ASP A 286 55.81 21.86 -10.00
CA ASP A 286 55.04 22.84 -10.82
C ASP A 286 53.87 22.50 -11.78
N THR A 287 52.68 22.98 -11.40
CA THR A 287 51.72 23.89 -12.11
C THR A 287 51.49 23.81 -13.64
N ARG A 288 50.20 23.95 -14.04
CA ARG A 288 49.68 25.18 -14.72
C ARG A 288 48.15 25.26 -14.81
N PHE A 289 47.64 26.50 -14.81
CA PHE A 289 46.26 26.94 -15.02
C PHE A 289 45.85 26.90 -16.51
N SER A 290 44.56 26.72 -16.82
CA SER A 290 43.71 27.79 -17.41
C SER A 290 42.26 27.33 -17.65
N SER A 291 41.34 28.29 -17.65
CA SER A 291 39.89 28.14 -17.91
C SER A 291 39.49 28.89 -19.20
N HIS A 292 38.44 28.46 -19.90
CA HIS A 292 37.58 29.39 -20.64
C HIS A 292 36.15 28.88 -20.86
N TYR A 293 35.19 29.80 -20.80
CA TYR A 293 33.81 29.65 -21.26
C TYR A 293 33.69 29.97 -22.75
N ASP A 294 32.62 29.48 -23.42
CA ASP A 294 31.82 30.33 -24.32
C ASP A 294 30.42 29.77 -24.66
N VAL A 295 29.56 30.61 -25.25
CA VAL A 295 28.10 30.43 -25.44
C VAL A 295 27.68 30.74 -26.88
N SER A 296 26.61 30.09 -27.39
CA SER A 296 25.59 30.57 -28.39
C SER A 296 25.36 29.67 -29.62
N GLY A 297 24.11 29.63 -30.13
CA GLY A 297 23.86 29.56 -31.59
C GLY A 297 22.92 28.50 -32.20
N ASN A 298 21.59 28.72 -32.11
CA ASN A 298 20.56 28.58 -33.18
C ASN A 298 20.30 27.31 -34.05
N SER A 299 19.02 27.24 -34.48
CA SER A 299 18.48 26.67 -35.75
C SER A 299 18.01 25.20 -35.86
N ALA A 300 16.78 24.97 -35.40
CA ALA A 300 15.57 24.61 -36.19
C ALA A 300 15.56 23.52 -37.31
N SER A 301 14.38 22.85 -37.37
CA SER A 301 13.67 22.28 -38.55
C SER A 301 14.02 20.87 -39.08
N GLN A 302 13.11 19.90 -38.91
CA GLN A 302 12.17 19.38 -39.94
C GLN A 302 11.65 17.97 -39.61
N LEU A 303 10.40 17.70 -39.99
CA LEU A 303 9.70 16.41 -39.87
C LEU A 303 9.70 15.69 -41.23
N VAL A 304 10.00 14.40 -41.30
CA VAL A 304 9.52 13.53 -42.39
C VAL A 304 9.12 12.16 -41.84
N LEU A 305 7.92 11.72 -42.19
CA LEU A 305 7.41 10.35 -42.00
C LEU A 305 7.72 9.51 -43.25
N ASN A 306 8.11 8.24 -43.10
CA ASN A 306 7.54 7.19 -43.94
C ASN A 306 7.78 5.77 -43.39
N ALA A 307 6.98 4.81 -43.88
CA ALA A 307 6.87 3.44 -43.37
C ALA A 307 7.30 2.36 -44.39
N ASN A 308 7.56 1.14 -43.87
CA ASN A 308 7.66 -0.15 -44.56
C ASN A 308 8.78 -0.28 -45.63
N LEU A 309 9.62 -1.32 -45.65
CA LEU A 309 9.22 -2.72 -45.89
C LEU A 309 10.30 -3.72 -45.40
N SER A 310 9.94 -5.00 -45.37
CA SER A 310 10.76 -6.15 -44.98
C SER A 310 11.76 -6.64 -46.06
N SER A 311 12.95 -7.08 -45.64
CA SER A 311 13.69 -8.16 -46.34
C SER A 311 14.69 -8.87 -45.41
N ASN A 312 14.73 -10.20 -45.50
CA ASN A 312 15.58 -11.09 -44.70
C ASN A 312 16.92 -11.36 -45.41
N SER A 313 18.05 -11.38 -44.70
CA SER A 313 19.22 -12.20 -45.08
C SER A 313 20.28 -12.30 -43.98
N ASP A 314 20.82 -13.49 -43.78
CA ASP A 314 21.81 -13.80 -42.73
C ASP A 314 23.21 -13.26 -43.03
N LYS A 315 23.94 -12.86 -41.97
CA LYS A 315 25.27 -13.43 -41.66
C LYS A 315 25.79 -13.05 -40.27
N LYS A 316 26.43 -14.03 -39.62
CA LYS A 316 27.12 -13.89 -38.33
C LYS A 316 28.18 -12.80 -38.34
N SER A 317 28.23 -12.00 -37.27
CA SER A 317 29.46 -11.42 -36.75
C SER A 317 29.32 -11.23 -35.23
N SER A 318 30.16 -11.96 -34.50
CA SER A 318 30.16 -12.02 -33.04
C SER A 318 31.02 -10.90 -32.46
N SER A 319 30.43 -9.98 -31.69
CA SER A 319 31.17 -9.17 -30.71
C SER A 319 30.32 -8.80 -29.49
N ASN A 320 30.72 -9.34 -28.35
CA ASN A 320 30.53 -8.90 -26.96
C ASN A 320 29.53 -7.76 -26.66
N LEU A 321 28.23 -8.08 -26.64
CA LEU A 321 27.22 -7.35 -25.86
C LEU A 321 26.30 -8.33 -25.13
N ARG A 322 26.80 -8.95 -24.05
CA ARG A 322 25.99 -9.83 -23.18
C ARG A 322 25.99 -9.31 -21.74
N ALA A 323 24.78 -9.23 -21.18
CA ALA A 323 24.50 -9.01 -19.76
C ALA A 323 24.79 -7.60 -19.17
N SER A 324 24.19 -6.56 -19.75
CA SER A 324 23.54 -5.54 -18.90
C SER A 324 22.17 -6.04 -18.43
N LEU A 325 22.16 -7.15 -17.70
CA LEU A 325 21.00 -7.58 -16.91
C LEU A 325 21.03 -6.78 -15.59
N LYS A 326 20.72 -5.48 -15.67
CA LYS A 326 20.45 -4.66 -14.51
C LYS A 326 18.97 -4.80 -14.17
N ASP A 327 18.67 -5.23 -12.95
CA ASP A 327 17.38 -5.77 -12.56
C ASP A 327 16.17 -4.85 -12.82
N THR A 328 15.36 -5.20 -13.82
CA THR A 328 13.99 -4.69 -14.03
C THR A 328 13.00 -5.20 -12.96
N ASN A 329 13.49 -5.49 -11.76
CA ASN A 329 12.74 -6.10 -10.66
C ASN A 329 12.41 -5.08 -9.53
N ASN A 330 13.14 -3.96 -9.44
CA ASN A 330 12.98 -3.01 -8.33
C ASN A 330 11.68 -2.18 -8.37
N ASN A 331 11.12 -1.91 -9.56
CA ASN A 331 9.80 -1.24 -9.66
C ASN A 331 8.65 -2.09 -9.09
N LYS A 332 8.88 -3.37 -8.76
CA LYS A 332 7.80 -4.30 -8.39
C LYS A 332 7.38 -4.28 -6.92
N ARG A 333 8.10 -3.53 -6.09
CA ARG A 333 7.90 -3.46 -4.63
C ARG A 333 8.12 -2.04 -4.13
N ASP A 334 7.27 -1.12 -4.58
CA ASP A 334 7.29 0.27 -4.13
C ASP A 334 7.08 0.33 -2.59
N PRO A 335 7.99 0.96 -1.82
CA PRO A 335 7.82 1.18 -0.38
C PRO A 335 6.53 1.93 -0.01
N ALA A 336 5.98 2.75 -0.91
CA ALA A 336 4.71 3.44 -0.68
C ALA A 336 3.56 2.45 -0.49
N TYR A 337 3.47 1.37 -1.28
CA TYR A 337 2.43 0.35 -1.10
C TYR A 337 2.57 -0.42 0.21
N SER A 338 3.79 -0.74 0.65
CA SER A 338 4.00 -1.39 1.95
C SER A 338 3.65 -0.48 3.13
N THR A 339 3.88 0.83 2.99
CA THR A 339 3.47 1.84 3.98
C THR A 339 1.95 1.99 4.02
N GLN A 340 1.31 2.09 2.85
CA GLN A 340 -0.15 2.12 2.69
C GLN A 340 -0.84 0.89 3.28
N ALA A 341 -0.28 -0.30 3.04
CA ALA A 341 -0.77 -1.56 3.60
C ALA A 341 -0.74 -1.55 5.14
N LEU A 342 0.34 -1.07 5.75
CA LEU A 342 0.41 -0.93 7.22
C LEU A 342 -0.63 0.06 7.75
N PHE A 343 -0.81 1.22 7.11
CA PHE A 343 -1.85 2.18 7.54
C PHE A 343 -3.27 1.60 7.43
N LEU A 344 -3.57 0.85 6.37
CA LEU A 344 -4.87 0.18 6.20
C LEU A 344 -5.14 -0.84 7.32
N LEU A 345 -4.14 -1.67 7.65
CA LEU A 345 -4.28 -2.63 8.76
C LEU A 345 -4.35 -1.91 10.12
N ALA A 346 -3.67 -0.77 10.28
CA ALA A 346 -3.71 0.07 11.47
C ALA A 346 -5.04 0.79 11.69
N GLU A 347 -5.78 1.08 10.62
CA GLU A 347 -7.10 1.74 10.70
C GLU A 347 -8.23 0.72 10.93
N CYS A 348 -8.16 -0.45 10.29
CA CYS A 348 -9.34 -1.33 10.17
C CYS A 348 -9.20 -2.70 10.86
N LEU A 349 -8.01 -3.33 10.89
CA LEU A 349 -7.90 -4.77 11.18
C LEU A 349 -8.39 -5.14 12.58
N SER A 350 -8.08 -4.33 13.59
CA SER A 350 -8.43 -4.66 14.98
C SER A 350 -9.94 -4.58 15.23
N GLU A 351 -10.59 -3.51 14.75
CA GLU A 351 -12.05 -3.34 14.83
C GLU A 351 -12.80 -4.39 14.00
N LEU A 352 -12.29 -4.72 12.81
CA LEU A 352 -12.86 -5.75 11.94
C LEU A 352 -12.85 -7.12 12.62
N ILE A 353 -11.71 -7.53 13.18
CA ILE A 353 -11.59 -8.80 13.94
C ILE A 353 -12.52 -8.81 15.16
N ASP A 354 -12.65 -7.70 15.87
CA ASP A 354 -13.54 -7.60 17.03
C ASP A 354 -15.03 -7.73 16.64
N SER A 355 -15.39 -7.21 15.46
CA SER A 355 -16.75 -7.13 14.93
C SER A 355 -17.27 -8.41 14.26
N ILE A 356 -16.39 -9.30 13.79
CA ILE A 356 -16.78 -10.52 13.05
C ILE A 356 -16.79 -11.80 13.91
N THR A 357 -16.30 -11.75 15.15
CA THR A 357 -16.05 -12.94 15.98
C THR A 357 -16.60 -12.79 17.39
N LYS A 358 -17.32 -13.82 17.86
CA LYS A 358 -17.85 -13.92 19.23
C LYS A 358 -16.72 -13.89 20.25
N SER A 359 -16.93 -13.27 21.41
CA SER A 359 -15.91 -13.09 22.45
C SER A 359 -15.16 -14.37 22.84
N GLU A 360 -15.84 -15.53 22.85
CA GLU A 360 -15.27 -16.85 23.14
C GLU A 360 -14.35 -17.39 22.02
N ASP A 361 -14.57 -16.95 20.79
CA ASP A 361 -13.85 -17.42 19.59
C ASP A 361 -12.68 -16.50 19.17
N LYS A 362 -12.53 -15.32 19.81
CA LYS A 362 -11.56 -14.27 19.41
C LYS A 362 -10.10 -14.74 19.42
N GLU A 363 -9.77 -15.78 20.19
CA GLU A 363 -8.43 -16.38 20.19
C GLU A 363 -8.05 -17.04 18.84
N LYS A 364 -9.03 -17.47 18.04
CA LYS A 364 -8.81 -18.17 16.75
C LYS A 364 -8.16 -17.27 15.69
N LEU A 365 -8.30 -15.94 15.82
CA LEU A 365 -7.70 -14.95 14.91
C LEU A 365 -6.39 -14.35 15.46
N LEU A 366 -5.90 -14.82 16.61
CA LEU A 366 -4.57 -14.45 17.10
C LEU A 366 -3.42 -14.88 16.17
N PRO A 367 -3.43 -16.05 15.49
CA PRO A 367 -2.38 -16.41 14.52
C PRO A 367 -2.27 -15.41 13.37
N THR A 368 -3.41 -14.88 12.90
CA THR A 368 -3.51 -13.80 11.89
C THR A 368 -2.78 -12.55 12.37
N LEU A 369 -3.11 -12.09 13.58
CA LEU A 369 -2.50 -10.93 14.20
C LEU A 369 -1.01 -11.14 14.48
N GLN A 370 -0.60 -12.34 14.86
CA GLN A 370 0.81 -12.71 15.02
C GLN A 370 1.57 -12.65 13.70
N ALA A 371 0.98 -13.09 12.58
CA ALA A 371 1.59 -13.01 11.25
C ALA A 371 1.76 -11.55 10.78
N VAL A 372 0.79 -10.67 11.02
CA VAL A 372 0.91 -9.23 10.72
C VAL A 372 1.95 -8.58 11.65
N TRP A 373 1.91 -8.89 12.94
CA TRP A 373 2.85 -8.35 13.93
C TRP A 373 4.30 -8.78 13.65
N ALA A 374 4.53 -10.01 13.20
CA ALA A 374 5.86 -10.51 12.84
C ALA A 374 6.50 -9.71 11.69
N ASN A 375 5.69 -9.27 10.71
CA ASN A 375 6.14 -8.39 9.63
C ASN A 375 6.22 -6.91 10.07
N THR A 376 5.42 -6.49 11.05
CA THR A 376 5.39 -5.10 11.54
C THR A 376 6.54 -4.78 12.49
N LEU A 377 6.90 -5.70 13.38
CA LEU A 377 7.90 -5.50 14.44
C LEU A 377 9.31 -5.06 13.94
N PRO A 378 9.85 -5.54 12.80
CA PRO A 378 11.12 -5.04 12.26
C PRO A 378 11.14 -3.53 12.04
N TYR A 379 10.03 -2.95 11.54
CA TYR A 379 9.91 -1.52 11.31
C TYR A 379 9.97 -0.70 12.60
N LEU A 380 9.43 -1.22 13.72
CA LEU A 380 9.52 -0.56 15.04
C LEU A 380 10.93 -0.62 15.66
N LYS A 381 11.81 -1.50 15.18
CA LYS A 381 13.19 -1.58 15.68
C LYS A 381 14.09 -0.52 15.03
N VAL A 382 13.84 -0.19 13.76
CA VAL A 382 14.70 0.68 12.94
C VAL A 382 14.30 2.16 13.08
N LYS A 383 15.14 2.96 13.76
CA LYS A 383 14.85 4.38 14.06
C LYS A 383 15.72 5.29 13.20
N ASN A 384 15.38 5.41 11.92
CA ASN A 384 16.06 6.28 10.96
C ASN A 384 15.06 7.03 10.06
N ALA A 385 15.51 8.11 9.41
CA ALA A 385 14.63 8.99 8.63
C ALA A 385 13.94 8.31 7.43
N ARG A 386 14.57 7.30 6.80
CA ARG A 386 13.95 6.55 5.69
C ARG A 386 12.83 5.63 6.18
N ASN A 387 12.95 5.11 7.39
CA ASN A 387 11.97 4.24 8.01
C ASN A 387 10.87 5.00 8.78
N ALA A 388 10.94 6.34 8.90
CA ALA A 388 10.03 7.12 9.75
C ALA A 388 8.54 6.87 9.45
N ARG A 389 8.14 6.80 8.17
CA ARG A 389 6.75 6.48 7.77
C ARG A 389 6.33 5.06 8.16
N PHE A 390 7.20 4.07 7.95
CA PHE A 390 6.97 2.68 8.39
C PHE A 390 6.86 2.57 9.91
N PHE A 391 7.73 3.26 10.65
CA PHE A 391 7.68 3.34 12.11
C PHE A 391 6.37 3.96 12.60
N LEU A 392 5.91 5.05 11.97
CA LEU A 392 4.62 5.67 12.27
C LEU A 392 3.44 4.73 12.03
N ALA A 393 3.34 4.14 10.84
CA ALA A 393 2.26 3.20 10.50
C ALA A 393 2.25 1.98 11.44
N SER A 394 3.44 1.46 11.77
CA SER A 394 3.60 0.35 12.71
C SER A 394 3.25 0.73 14.16
N SER A 395 3.50 1.98 14.55
CA SER A 395 3.14 2.51 15.88
C SER A 395 1.64 2.73 15.99
N GLN A 396 0.99 3.17 14.91
CA GLN A 396 -0.48 3.26 14.82
C GLN A 396 -1.13 1.87 14.85
N PHE A 397 -0.56 0.87 14.16
CA PHE A 397 -1.04 -0.52 14.24
C PHE A 397 -0.93 -1.05 15.68
N LEU A 398 0.19 -0.80 16.36
CA LEU A 398 0.36 -1.15 17.77
C LEU A 398 -0.65 -0.44 18.68
N ALA A 399 -0.94 0.85 18.42
CA ALA A 399 -1.97 1.60 19.14
C ALA A 399 -3.36 0.95 18.96
N SER A 400 -3.74 0.61 17.74
CA SER A 400 -4.99 -0.12 17.44
C SER A 400 -5.07 -1.47 18.17
N LEU A 401 -4.02 -2.30 18.10
CA LEU A 401 -3.95 -3.57 18.84
C LEU A 401 -3.98 -3.38 20.37
N SER A 402 -3.56 -2.23 20.89
CA SER A 402 -3.48 -1.98 22.32
C SER A 402 -4.83 -1.73 22.99
N SER A 403 -5.82 -1.28 22.21
CA SER A 403 -7.21 -1.06 22.65
C SER A 403 -7.94 -2.37 23.00
N PHE A 404 -7.49 -3.52 22.46
CA PHE A 404 -8.15 -4.81 22.63
C PHE A 404 -7.38 -5.73 23.57
N ALA A 405 -7.95 -5.98 24.76
CA ALA A 405 -7.26 -6.71 25.84
C ALA A 405 -6.80 -8.13 25.45
N TYR A 406 -7.57 -8.85 24.63
CA TYR A 406 -7.23 -10.21 24.18
C TYR A 406 -6.07 -10.25 23.17
N MET A 407 -5.85 -9.18 22.40
CA MET A 407 -4.74 -9.08 21.44
C MET A 407 -3.38 -8.85 22.12
N ARG A 408 -3.37 -8.52 23.41
CA ARG A 408 -2.18 -8.10 24.18
C ARG A 408 -1.05 -9.14 24.18
N SER A 409 -1.38 -10.43 24.15
CA SER A 409 -0.42 -11.53 24.11
C SER A 409 0.49 -11.49 22.87
N VAL A 410 0.02 -10.90 21.77
CA VAL A 410 0.76 -10.78 20.50
C VAL A 410 1.92 -9.79 20.60
N TRP A 411 1.68 -8.63 21.25
CA TRP A 411 2.56 -7.47 21.12
C TRP A 411 3.26 -7.02 22.41
N LYS A 412 2.67 -7.26 23.61
CA LYS A 412 3.10 -6.67 24.89
C LYS A 412 4.59 -6.80 25.16
N LYS A 413 5.14 -8.01 25.06
CA LYS A 413 6.57 -8.27 25.34
C LYS A 413 7.47 -7.41 24.45
N SER A 414 7.24 -7.47 23.14
CA SER A 414 8.02 -6.73 22.16
C SER A 414 7.87 -5.21 22.29
N ALA A 415 6.68 -4.72 22.67
CA ALA A 415 6.45 -3.30 22.93
C ALA A 415 7.20 -2.80 24.17
N LEU A 416 7.23 -3.59 25.25
CA LEU A 416 8.03 -3.28 26.44
C LEU A 416 9.53 -3.34 26.13
N ASP A 417 10.00 -4.35 25.39
CA ASP A 417 11.41 -4.45 24.97
C ASP A 417 11.84 -3.23 24.11
N LEU A 418 10.93 -2.68 23.30
CA LEU A 418 11.15 -1.42 22.56
C LEU A 418 11.15 -0.19 23.48
N LEU A 419 10.26 -0.14 24.48
CA LEU A 419 10.17 0.98 25.43
C LEU A 419 11.44 1.15 26.27
N PHE A 420 12.12 0.04 26.60
CA PHE A 420 13.40 0.04 27.34
C PHE A 420 14.64 0.24 26.46
N ASP A 421 14.48 0.38 25.14
CA ASP A 421 15.60 0.70 24.23
C ASP A 421 16.10 2.14 24.49
N PRO A 422 17.40 2.37 24.80
CA PRO A 422 17.94 3.72 24.99
C PRO A 422 17.77 4.65 23.76
N SER A 423 17.50 4.08 22.58
CA SER A 423 17.20 4.81 21.35
C SER A 423 15.70 5.08 21.11
N PHE A 424 14.80 4.60 21.98
CA PHE A 424 13.34 4.67 21.81
C PHE A 424 12.83 6.06 21.39
N PHE A 425 13.21 7.10 22.13
CA PHE A 425 12.77 8.48 21.90
C PHE A 425 13.41 9.18 20.67
N LYS A 426 14.13 8.45 19.79
CA LYS A 426 14.64 8.98 18.50
C LYS A 426 13.62 8.92 17.35
N MET A 427 12.38 8.53 17.64
CA MET A 427 11.26 8.55 16.69
C MET A 427 10.73 9.97 16.44
N ASP A 428 9.88 10.15 15.42
CA ASP A 428 9.18 11.40 15.17
C ASP A 428 8.01 11.65 16.15
N ILE A 429 7.52 12.88 16.19
CA ILE A 429 6.47 13.30 17.13
C ILE A 429 5.08 12.70 16.85
N GLN A 430 4.76 12.30 15.62
CA GLN A 430 3.47 11.64 15.34
C GLN A 430 3.52 10.20 15.83
N SER A 431 4.65 9.51 15.63
CA SER A 431 4.89 8.18 16.20
C SER A 431 4.82 8.22 17.73
N LEU A 432 5.41 9.23 18.36
CA LEU A 432 5.36 9.40 19.82
C LEU A 432 3.91 9.52 20.34
N LYS A 433 3.01 10.22 19.62
CA LYS A 433 1.58 10.28 19.99
C LYS A 433 0.91 8.91 19.96
N GLN A 434 1.22 8.07 18.98
CA GLN A 434 0.70 6.70 18.93
C GLN A 434 1.22 5.88 20.13
N TRP A 435 2.50 6.03 20.47
CA TRP A 435 3.07 5.40 21.65
C TRP A 435 2.49 5.89 22.98
N LEU A 436 2.03 7.15 23.08
CA LEU A 436 1.27 7.61 24.25
C LEU A 436 -0.02 6.79 24.45
N VAL A 437 -0.77 6.50 23.37
CA VAL A 437 -1.97 5.65 23.43
C VAL A 437 -1.61 4.22 23.87
N VAL A 438 -0.52 3.64 23.34
CA VAL A 438 -0.04 2.31 23.73
C VAL A 438 0.34 2.26 25.21
N ILE A 439 1.05 3.27 25.71
CA ILE A 439 1.50 3.35 27.11
C ILE A 439 0.30 3.57 28.03
N ASP A 440 -0.65 4.43 27.66
CA ASP A 440 -1.88 4.67 28.45
C ASP A 440 -2.73 3.38 28.54
N ASN A 441 -2.93 2.70 27.41
CA ASN A 441 -3.61 1.40 27.38
C ASN A 441 -2.86 0.32 28.18
N LEU A 442 -1.52 0.33 28.23
CA LEU A 442 -0.75 -0.54 29.12
C LEU A 442 -0.99 -0.17 30.60
N MET A 443 -0.80 1.09 30.99
CA MET A 443 -0.88 1.50 32.39
C MET A 443 -2.28 1.36 32.97
N THR A 444 -3.31 1.68 32.19
CA THR A 444 -4.72 1.58 32.59
C THR A 444 -5.19 0.13 32.75
N ASN A 445 -4.75 -0.77 31.86
CA ASN A 445 -5.25 -2.15 31.84
C ASN A 445 -4.35 -3.18 32.55
N GLU A 446 -3.11 -2.83 32.92
CA GLU A 446 -2.15 -3.73 33.55
C GLU A 446 -1.63 -3.20 34.89
N LYS A 447 -2.32 -3.57 35.98
CA LYS A 447 -1.96 -3.22 37.37
C LYS A 447 -0.50 -3.57 37.74
N ALA A 448 0.10 -4.56 37.08
CA ALA A 448 1.49 -4.97 37.29
C ALA A 448 2.49 -4.23 36.39
N CYS A 449 2.09 -3.71 35.22
CA CYS A 449 3.02 -3.16 34.23
C CYS A 449 3.73 -1.91 34.76
N PHE A 450 3.03 -1.02 35.47
CA PHE A 450 3.66 0.12 36.14
C PHE A 450 4.74 -0.32 37.14
N LYS A 451 4.49 -1.37 37.92
CA LYS A 451 5.46 -1.91 38.89
C LYS A 451 6.67 -2.53 38.21
N GLU A 452 6.46 -3.30 37.14
CA GLU A 452 7.54 -3.87 36.32
C GLU A 452 8.40 -2.78 35.65
N LEU A 453 7.76 -1.70 35.20
CA LEU A 453 8.43 -0.56 34.58
C LEU A 453 9.26 0.22 35.61
N MET A 454 8.69 0.53 36.77
CA MET A 454 9.42 1.17 37.88
C MET A 454 10.58 0.31 38.40
N ALA A 455 10.45 -1.02 38.41
CA ALA A 455 11.53 -1.94 38.79
C ALA A 455 12.68 -2.03 37.76
N LYS A 456 12.42 -1.63 36.50
CA LYS A 456 13.41 -1.63 35.42
C LYS A 456 14.05 -0.26 35.16
N ILE A 457 13.45 0.82 35.64
CA ILE A 457 14.11 2.14 35.66
C ILE A 457 15.24 2.07 36.69
N PRO A 458 16.51 2.26 36.31
CA PRO A 458 17.60 2.25 37.28
C PRO A 458 17.44 3.44 38.22
N THR A 459 17.24 3.15 39.51
CA THR A 459 17.25 4.15 40.60
C THR A 459 18.68 4.59 40.93
N THR A 460 19.48 4.92 39.91
CA THR A 460 20.73 5.65 40.12
C THR A 460 20.37 7.09 40.50
N PRO A 461 20.78 7.59 41.68
CA PRO A 461 20.58 8.99 42.04
C PRO A 461 21.42 9.84 41.08
N ASN A 462 20.75 10.41 40.07
CA ASN A 462 21.44 11.12 39.01
C ASN A 462 21.87 12.51 39.51
N THR A 463 23.09 12.60 40.04
CA THR A 463 23.72 13.80 40.64
C THR A 463 23.98 14.94 39.64
N GLY A 464 23.46 14.84 38.40
CA GLY A 464 23.47 15.90 37.40
C GLY A 464 22.37 16.96 37.56
N ILE A 465 21.25 16.67 38.23
CA ILE A 465 20.10 17.59 38.32
C ILE A 465 20.36 18.79 39.26
N THR A 466 21.32 18.67 40.17
CA THR A 466 21.72 19.75 41.11
C THR A 466 22.54 20.88 40.49
N LYS A 467 22.86 20.86 39.19
CA LYS A 467 23.61 21.92 38.49
C LYS A 467 22.77 22.86 37.61
N LEU A 468 21.45 22.91 37.82
CA LEU A 468 20.54 23.85 37.16
C LEU A 468 19.89 24.87 38.13
N LYS A 469 20.63 25.22 39.19
CA LYS A 469 20.39 26.44 39.98
C LYS A 469 21.71 27.18 40.16
N HIS A 470 22.00 28.09 39.23
CA HIS A 470 22.55 29.42 39.49
C HIS A 470 22.39 30.29 38.24
#